data_AF-A0A011VUN6-F1
#
_entry.id   AF-A0A011VUN6-F1
#
_cell.length_a   1.000
_cell.length_b   1.000
_cell.length_c   1.000
_cell.angle_alpha   90.00
_cell.angle_beta   90.00
_cell.angle_gamma   90.00
#
_symmetry.space_group_name_H-M   'P 1'
#
loop_
_entity.id
_entity.type
_entity.pdbx_description
1 polymer ?
#
loop_
_entity_poly.entity_id
_entity_poly.type
_entity_poly.pdbx_seq_one_letter_code
_entity_poly.pdbx_strand_id
1 'polypeptide(L)'
;MINVNVKNGELTEEEKQAYISRAHDLYPGKAIDSIDISLDGDYAEVDYHFSAVPFQRIRRITGYLVGTLDRFNDAKRSEVEDRVKHGVVS
;
A
#
# COMPACT_ATOMS: atom_id res chain seq x y z
N MET A 1 -14.72 5.56 -12.89
CA MET A 1 -14.51 6.86 -13.56
C MET A 1 -13.28 7.45 -12.90
N ILE A 2 -12.21 7.71 -13.66
CA ILE A 2 -10.97 8.28 -13.11
C ILE A 2 -11.21 9.77 -12.92
N ASN A 3 -10.94 10.29 -11.72
CA ASN A 3 -11.13 11.70 -11.45
C ASN A 3 -9.92 12.50 -11.97
N VAL A 4 -10.15 13.54 -12.77
CA VAL A 4 -9.09 14.38 -13.33
C VAL A 4 -9.21 15.79 -12.75
N ASN A 5 -8.26 16.18 -11.92
CA ASN A 5 -8.21 17.51 -11.32
C ASN A 5 -7.21 18.38 -12.09
N VAL A 6 -7.67 19.50 -12.63
CA VAL A 6 -6.82 20.44 -13.36
C VAL A 6 -6.52 21.65 -12.47
N LYS A 7 -5.24 22.02 -12.37
CA LYS A 7 -4.75 23.20 -11.66
C LYS A 7 -4.12 24.18 -12.63
N ASN A 8 -4.28 25.48 -12.35
CA ASN A 8 -3.66 26.58 -13.09
C ASN A 8 -4.04 26.68 -14.58
N GLY A 9 -5.24 26.22 -14.94
CA GLY A 9 -5.80 26.42 -16.28
C GLY A 9 -7.02 25.54 -16.54
N GLU A 10 -7.43 25.47 -17.79
CA GLU A 10 -8.54 24.64 -18.27
C GLU A 10 -8.02 23.68 -19.33
N LEU A 11 -8.51 22.44 -19.30
CA LEU A 11 -8.25 21.43 -20.32
C LEU A 11 -9.56 21.01 -20.96
N THR A 12 -9.48 20.72 -22.25
CA THR A 12 -10.61 20.14 -22.99
C THR A 12 -10.88 18.71 -22.52
N GLU A 13 -12.11 18.23 -22.73
CA GLU A 13 -12.46 16.85 -22.37
C GLU A 13 -11.69 15.83 -23.24
N GLU A 14 -11.38 16.18 -24.50
CA GLU A 14 -10.54 15.35 -25.36
C GLU A 14 -9.12 15.19 -24.81
N GLU A 15 -8.50 16.27 -24.32
CA GLU A 15 -7.17 16.22 -23.70
C GLU A 15 -7.17 15.45 -22.39
N LYS A 16 -8.18 15.65 -21.53
CA LYS A 16 -8.34 14.85 -20.30
C LYS A 16 -8.41 13.36 -20.63
N GLN A 17 -9.17 12.99 -21.66
CA GLN A 17 -9.27 11.60 -22.11
C GLN A 17 -7.94 11.07 -22.68
N ALA A 18 -7.17 11.91 -23.37
CA ALA A 18 -5.83 11.56 -23.83
C ALA A 18 -4.87 11.27 -22.66
N TYR A 19 -4.91 12.09 -21.60
CA TYR A 19 -4.13 11.84 -20.38
C TYR A 19 -4.53 10.55 -19.67
N ILE A 20 -5.83 10.24 -19.61
CA ILE A 20 -6.34 8.97 -19.09
C ILE A 20 -5.83 7.79 -19.94
N SER A 21 -5.91 7.89 -21.27
CA SER A 21 -5.42 6.84 -22.18
C SER A 21 -3.93 6.58 -21.98
N ARG A 22 -3.13 7.66 -21.95
CA ARG A 22 -1.69 7.59 -21.68
C ARG A 22 -1.40 6.91 -20.34
N ALA A 23 -2.20 7.16 -19.31
CA ALA A 23 -2.04 6.54 -18.00
C ALA A 23 -2.21 5.02 -18.05
N HIS A 24 -3.20 4.54 -18.81
CA HIS A 24 -3.43 3.11 -19.01
C HIS A 24 -2.30 2.43 -19.79
N ASP A 25 -1.74 3.11 -20.79
CA ASP A 25 -0.63 2.59 -21.58
C ASP A 25 0.68 2.52 -20.78
N LEU A 26 0.96 3.53 -19.95
CA LEU A 26 2.17 3.59 -19.12
C LEU A 26 2.14 2.61 -17.94
N TYR A 27 0.96 2.38 -17.35
CA TYR A 27 0.80 1.59 -16.13
C TYR A 27 -0.16 0.41 -16.33
N PRO A 28 0.18 -0.57 -17.18
CA PRO A 28 -0.69 -1.72 -17.43
C PRO A 28 -0.92 -2.50 -16.13
N GLY A 29 -2.18 -2.80 -15.83
CA GLY A 29 -2.59 -3.59 -14.67
C GLY A 29 -2.56 -2.85 -13.33
N LYS A 30 -2.27 -1.54 -13.30
CA LYS A 30 -2.48 -0.70 -12.11
C LYS A 30 -3.87 -0.07 -12.14
N ALA A 31 -4.57 -0.10 -11.02
CA ALA A 31 -5.80 0.66 -10.85
C ALA A 31 -5.44 2.11 -10.53
N ILE A 32 -5.91 3.04 -11.36
CA ILE A 32 -5.70 4.48 -11.20
C ILE A 32 -6.98 5.07 -10.62
N ASP A 33 -6.87 5.81 -9.51
CA ASP A 33 -7.98 6.46 -8.84
C ASP A 33 -8.20 7.89 -9.36
N SER A 34 -7.11 8.66 -9.43
CA SER A 34 -7.15 10.06 -9.89
C SER A 34 -5.86 10.50 -10.58
N ILE A 35 -5.99 11.55 -11.37
CA ILE A 35 -4.89 12.24 -12.05
C ILE A 35 -4.97 13.71 -11.68
N ASP A 36 -3.88 14.28 -11.16
CA ASP A 36 -3.76 15.73 -11.00
C ASP A 36 -2.88 16.25 -12.13
N ILE A 37 -3.35 17.30 -12.81
CA ILE A 37 -2.63 17.94 -13.91
C ILE A 37 -2.42 19.41 -13.54
N SER A 38 -1.17 19.85 -13.48
CA SER A 38 -0.80 21.24 -13.24
C SER A 38 -0.21 21.83 -14.52
N LEU A 39 -0.83 22.89 -15.03
CA LEU A 39 -0.35 23.60 -16.22
C LEU A 39 0.62 24.72 -15.80
N ASP A 40 1.80 24.76 -16.41
CA ASP A 40 2.80 25.81 -16.26
C ASP A 40 3.32 26.24 -17.64
N GLY A 41 2.68 27.27 -18.21
CA GLY A 41 2.94 27.72 -19.57
C GLY A 41 2.71 26.61 -20.60
N ASP A 42 3.78 26.20 -21.27
CA ASP A 42 3.76 25.15 -22.30
C ASP A 42 3.93 23.73 -21.73
N TYR A 43 4.09 23.59 -20.41
CA TYR A 43 4.34 22.31 -19.75
C TYR A 43 3.12 21.85 -18.93
N ALA A 44 2.93 20.53 -18.90
CA ALA A 44 1.94 19.87 -18.05
C ALA A 44 2.65 18.89 -17.11
N GLU A 45 2.61 19.19 -15.82
CA GLU A 45 3.00 18.25 -14.76
C GLU A 45 1.81 17.34 -14.47
N VAL A 46 2.06 16.03 -14.40
CA VAL A 46 1.01 15.00 -14.24
C VAL A 46 1.36 14.08 -13.09
N ASP A 47 0.51 14.09 -12.06
CA ASP A 47 0.60 13.20 -10.92
C ASP A 47 -0.47 12.10 -11.01
N TYR A 48 -0.02 10.84 -10.94
CA TYR A 48 -0.90 9.67 -10.97
C TYR A 48 -1.11 9.11 -9.56
N HIS A 49 -2.36 8.99 -9.13
CA HIS A 49 -2.73 8.37 -7.86
C HIS A 49 -3.30 6.97 -8.11
N PHE A 50 -2.63 5.95 -7.57
CA PHE A 50 -3.01 4.55 -7.73
C PHE A 50 -3.78 4.01 -6.54
N SER A 51 -4.73 3.12 -6.79
CA SER A 51 -5.43 2.42 -5.73
C SER A 51 -4.47 1.52 -4.96
N ALA A 52 -4.67 1.46 -3.64
CA ALA A 52 -3.94 0.55 -2.78
C ALA A 52 -4.26 -0.90 -3.18
N VAL A 53 -3.23 -1.66 -3.54
CA VAL A 53 -3.38 -3.10 -3.80
C VAL A 53 -3.28 -3.86 -2.47
N PRO A 54 -4.27 -4.68 -2.09
CA PRO A 54 -4.19 -5.45 -0.87
C PRO A 54 -3.00 -6.42 -0.95
N PHE A 55 -2.14 -6.39 0.06
CA PHE A 55 -1.02 -7.30 0.16
C PHE A 55 -0.98 -7.93 1.55
N GLN A 56 -0.73 -9.24 1.58
CA GLN A 56 -0.53 -9.95 2.83
C GLN A 56 0.94 -9.80 3.26
N ARG A 57 1.17 -9.22 4.43
CA ARG A 57 2.50 -9.20 5.06
C ARG A 57 2.78 -10.57 5.66
N ILE A 58 3.43 -11.44 4.89
CA ILE A 58 3.93 -12.72 5.41
C ILE A 58 5.21 -12.43 6.21
N ARG A 59 5.17 -12.64 7.53
CA ARG A 59 6.37 -12.57 8.38
C ARG A 59 6.90 -13.99 8.59
N ARG A 60 8.16 -14.22 8.26
CA ARG A 60 8.88 -15.40 8.75
C ARG A 60 9.32 -15.10 10.16
N ILE A 61 8.68 -15.72 11.14
CA ILE A 61 9.16 -15.69 12.52
C ILE A 61 10.25 -16.76 12.59
N THR A 62 11.51 -16.34 12.75
CA THR A 62 12.62 -17.26 12.97
C THR A 62 12.68 -17.63 14.44
N GLY A 63 12.62 -18.93 14.74
CA GLY A 63 12.84 -19.47 16.07
C GLY A 63 11.68 -20.32 16.59
N TYR A 64 11.97 -21.07 17.66
CA TYR A 64 11.09 -21.93 18.48
C TYR A 64 9.83 -21.22 19.03
N LEU A 65 9.58 -19.96 18.67
CA LEU A 65 8.44 -19.14 19.12
C LEU A 65 7.28 -19.17 18.11
N VAL A 66 7.24 -20.17 17.24
CA VAL A 66 6.15 -20.39 16.29
C VAL A 66 5.51 -21.73 16.60
N GLY A 67 4.24 -21.71 16.97
CA GLY A 67 3.47 -22.89 17.33
C GLY A 67 3.42 -23.15 18.84
N THR A 68 3.36 -24.43 19.22
CA THR A 68 3.25 -24.88 20.60
C THR A 68 4.61 -25.01 21.27
N LEU A 69 4.63 -25.00 22.61
CA LEU A 69 5.85 -25.13 23.41
C LEU A 69 6.33 -26.57 23.57
N ASP A 70 5.71 -27.53 22.85
CA ASP A 70 5.92 -28.96 23.04
C ASP A 70 7.36 -29.40 22.79
N ARG A 71 8.10 -28.64 21.96
CA ARG A 71 9.49 -28.91 21.60
C ARG A 71 10.51 -28.23 22.52
N PHE A 72 10.08 -27.58 23.59
CA PHE A 72 10.98 -26.88 24.49
C PHE A 72 11.72 -27.90 25.35
N ASN A 73 13.03 -27.71 25.48
CA ASN A 73 13.81 -28.41 26.49
C ASN A 73 13.44 -27.90 27.89
N ASP A 74 13.90 -28.61 28.92
CA ASP A 74 13.49 -28.35 30.30
C ASP A 74 13.83 -26.92 30.75
N ALA A 75 15.00 -26.41 30.36
CA ALA A 75 15.41 -25.04 30.66
C ALA A 75 14.46 -23.99 30.07
N LYS A 76 14.04 -24.13 28.80
CA LYS A 76 13.10 -23.19 28.17
C LYS A 76 11.68 -23.34 28.68
N ARG A 77 11.28 -24.53 29.16
CA ARG A 77 9.98 -24.74 29.79
C ARG A 77 9.89 -23.99 31.12
N SER A 78 10.93 -24.08 31.96
CA SER A 78 11.05 -23.29 33.20
C SER A 78 10.98 -21.79 32.93
N GLU A 79 11.71 -21.28 31.93
CA GLU A 79 11.63 -19.85 31.56
C GLU A 79 10.21 -19.42 31.13
N VAL A 80 9.41 -20.31 30.52
CA VAL A 80 8.02 -20.00 30.19
C VAL A 80 7.15 -19.95 31.44
N GLU A 81 7.34 -20.84 32.40
CA GLU A 81 6.59 -20.85 33.66
C GLU A 81 6.80 -19.55 34.45
N ASP A 82 8.02 -19.02 34.42
CA ASP A 82 8.38 -17.75 35.06
C ASP A 82 7.92 -16.50 34.27
N ARG A 83 7.35 -16.68 33.08
CA ARG A 83 6.96 -15.57 32.20
C ARG A 83 5.73 -14.83 32.74
N VAL A 84 5.91 -13.55 33.04
CA VAL A 84 4.81 -12.61 33.36
C VAL A 84 4.13 -12.11 32.07
N LYS A 85 2.81 -12.28 31.94
CA LYS A 85 2.02 -11.74 30.83
C LYS A 85 1.57 -10.32 31.17
N HIS A 86 2.09 -9.33 30.44
CA HIS A 86 1.62 -7.96 30.55
C HIS A 86 0.38 -7.75 29.66
N GLY A 87 -0.70 -7.18 30.21
CA GLY A 87 -1.86 -6.73 29.44
C GLY A 87 -3.13 -7.61 29.48
N VAL A 88 -3.19 -8.64 30.32
CA VAL A 88 -4.47 -9.32 30.64
C VAL A 88 -5.02 -8.66 31.90
N VAL A 89 -6.00 -7.78 31.75
CA VAL A 89 -6.83 -7.33 32.88
C VAL A 89 -7.73 -8.52 33.23
N SER A 90 -7.68 -8.92 34.50
CA SER A 90 -8.48 -9.99 35.11
C SER A 90 -9.98 -9.74 35.01
#